data_AF-A0A5C6AN85-F1
#
_entry.id   AF-A0A5C6AN85-F1
#
_cell.length_a   1.000
_cell.length_b   1.000
_cell.length_c   1.000
_cell.angle_alpha   90.00
_cell.angle_beta   90.00
_cell.angle_gamma   90.00
#
_symmetry.space_group_name_H-M   'P 1'
#
loop_
_entity.id
_entity.type
_entity.pdbx_description
1 polymer ?
#
loop_
_entity_poly.entity_id
_entity_poly.type
_entity_poly.pdbx_seq_one_letter_code
_entity_poly.pdbx_strand_id
1 'polypeptide(L)'
;MNSRLQSITNSAAMLVCTFLIAAILLGTLSRSRAAARNSACADNLRSIGLAFHNYHAAYKTFPFGTGGTTGSDDPAGCNAGRLSPLVALLPFVEHQALWEQIANPYRNPKTGKSFPPMGPIPSYDASAYEPWGKAPSVYRCPDAGGDEPVDVPKVLYTLESPQGSVDSLTNYVANFGDGTVMQGQFLDDPNDHEVQMRRRAANRGAFMTSQALKMRDFLDGTSNTILYSETVASEKRDPGKSEIIKDVAGLSKEPQLCLDAAKGKPEFWGFGRGARWSEGSPIITGFQTVLPPNSPSCTSELGIEDVIASASSAHADGVHVLMCDGAVAFISDAIDTGDLSKPGVSFGDDYTPPGSPSPYGMWGALGTRASRETLEDGLDYVGGGFRGNSRRSEDTKAPIWTDRDGKVSLRAEFLEIKDKKTVRLKSGSGTIHEVPLNSLKSEHIHRAVQMEMMRELK
;
A
#
# COMPACT_ATOMS: atom_id res chain seq x y z
N MET A 1 58.34 -9.64 -46.92
CA MET A 1 57.17 -8.74 -46.75
C MET A 1 55.90 -9.52 -46.41
N ASN A 2 55.61 -10.63 -47.12
CA ASN A 2 54.38 -11.43 -46.92
C ASN A 2 54.22 -12.07 -45.53
N SER A 3 55.29 -12.55 -44.88
CA SER A 3 55.19 -13.19 -43.55
C SER A 3 54.85 -12.21 -42.41
N ARG A 4 55.33 -10.97 -42.49
CA ARG A 4 54.99 -9.91 -41.51
C ARG A 4 53.55 -9.43 -41.72
N LEU A 5 53.10 -9.32 -42.97
CA LEU A 5 51.72 -8.95 -43.27
C LEU A 5 50.75 -10.02 -42.76
N GLN A 6 51.08 -11.31 -42.95
CA GLN A 6 50.26 -12.44 -42.50
C GLN A 6 50.22 -12.59 -40.97
N SER A 7 51.33 -12.27 -40.29
CA SER A 7 51.38 -12.21 -38.81
C SER A 7 50.54 -11.05 -38.25
N ILE A 8 50.54 -9.89 -38.91
CA ILE A 8 49.71 -8.74 -38.52
C ILE A 8 48.23 -9.04 -38.75
N THR A 9 47.86 -9.65 -39.89
CA THR A 9 46.45 -10.02 -40.17
C THR A 9 45.92 -11.07 -39.19
N ASN A 10 46.73 -12.06 -38.82
CA ASN A 10 46.33 -13.08 -37.83
C ASN A 10 46.15 -12.48 -36.43
N SER A 11 47.06 -11.58 -36.03
CA SER A 11 46.96 -10.89 -34.74
C SER A 11 45.75 -9.95 -34.69
N ALA A 12 45.47 -9.24 -35.79
CA ALA A 12 44.29 -8.39 -35.92
C ALA A 12 42.98 -9.21 -35.90
N ALA A 13 42.93 -10.34 -36.61
CA ALA A 13 41.76 -11.23 -36.60
C ALA A 13 41.48 -11.81 -35.21
N MET A 14 42.53 -12.18 -34.46
CA MET A 14 42.40 -12.65 -33.09
C MET A 14 41.84 -11.57 -32.15
N LEU A 15 42.34 -10.33 -32.27
CA LEU A 15 41.85 -9.17 -31.51
C LEU A 15 40.39 -8.84 -31.83
N VAL A 16 40.00 -8.90 -33.10
CA VAL A 16 38.61 -8.69 -33.51
C VAL A 16 37.70 -9.76 -32.91
N CYS A 17 38.12 -11.04 -32.94
CA CYS A 17 37.34 -12.12 -32.36
C CYS A 17 37.18 -11.99 -30.84
N THR A 18 38.22 -11.63 -30.10
CA THR A 18 38.13 -11.46 -28.64
C THR A 18 37.22 -10.31 -28.26
N PHE A 19 37.28 -9.18 -28.96
CA PHE A 19 36.35 -8.06 -28.73
C PHE A 19 34.90 -8.42 -29.09
N LEU A 20 34.69 -9.15 -30.18
CA LEU A 20 33.35 -9.59 -30.59
C LEU A 20 32.74 -10.54 -29.56
N ILE A 21 33.51 -11.53 -29.08
CA ILE A 21 33.09 -12.48 -28.05
C ILE A 21 32.84 -11.73 -26.72
N ALA A 22 33.71 -10.81 -26.32
CA ALA A 22 33.51 -10.01 -25.12
C ALA A 22 32.23 -9.16 -25.18
N ALA A 23 31.94 -8.53 -26.33
CA ALA A 23 30.71 -7.75 -26.52
C ALA A 23 29.44 -8.62 -26.44
N ILE A 24 29.47 -9.83 -27.01
CA ILE A 24 28.36 -10.79 -26.92
C ILE A 24 28.20 -11.28 -25.47
N LEU A 25 29.30 -11.56 -24.77
CA LEU A 25 29.28 -11.98 -23.36
C LEU A 25 28.76 -10.88 -22.44
N LEU A 26 29.16 -9.63 -22.63
CA LEU A 26 28.65 -8.48 -21.87
C LEU A 26 27.14 -8.29 -22.05
N GLY A 27 26.64 -8.40 -23.29
CA GLY A 27 25.21 -8.32 -23.58
C GLY A 27 24.38 -9.49 -23.06
N THR A 28 24.97 -10.68 -22.96
CA THR A 28 24.29 -11.87 -22.41
C THR A 28 24.33 -11.91 -20.88
N LEU A 29 25.42 -11.42 -20.26
CA LEU A 29 25.55 -11.30 -18.80
C LEU A 29 24.54 -10.32 -18.20
N SER A 30 24.24 -9.20 -18.87
CA SER A 30 23.23 -8.25 -18.40
C SER A 30 21.81 -8.84 -18.43
N ARG A 31 21.45 -9.57 -19.50
CA ARG A 31 20.18 -10.31 -19.61
C ARG A 31 20.06 -11.42 -18.57
N SER A 32 21.13 -12.16 -18.34
CA SER A 32 21.18 -13.22 -17.31
C SER A 32 20.99 -12.65 -15.90
N ARG A 33 21.59 -11.49 -15.59
CA ARG A 33 21.41 -10.82 -14.30
C ARG A 33 19.98 -10.29 -14.11
N ALA A 34 19.39 -9.69 -15.15
CA ALA A 34 18.00 -9.23 -15.08
C ALA A 34 17.02 -10.40 -14.86
N ALA A 35 17.20 -11.52 -15.58
CA ALA A 35 16.41 -12.73 -15.37
C ALA A 35 16.59 -13.34 -13.96
N ALA A 36 17.81 -13.29 -13.42
CA ALA A 36 18.10 -13.76 -12.06
C ALA A 36 17.42 -12.90 -10.98
N ARG A 37 17.38 -11.57 -11.16
CA ARG A 37 16.70 -10.67 -10.21
C ARG A 37 15.18 -10.81 -10.26
N ASN A 38 14.61 -10.99 -11.47
CA ASN A 38 13.20 -11.34 -11.65
C ASN A 38 12.86 -12.65 -10.91
N SER A 39 13.64 -13.70 -11.13
CA SER A 39 13.44 -15.00 -10.45
C SER A 39 13.56 -14.88 -8.92
N ALA A 40 14.49 -14.06 -8.42
CA ALA A 40 14.65 -13.83 -6.99
C ALA A 40 13.44 -13.12 -6.35
N CYS A 41 12.82 -12.16 -7.03
CA CYS A 41 11.61 -11.51 -6.50
C CYS A 41 10.40 -12.47 -6.50
N ALA A 42 10.28 -13.32 -7.53
CA ALA A 42 9.30 -14.41 -7.53
C ALA A 42 9.55 -15.43 -6.40
N ASP A 43 10.80 -15.79 -6.11
CA ASP A 43 11.16 -16.71 -5.01
C ASP A 43 10.89 -16.11 -3.62
N ASN A 44 11.10 -14.81 -3.45
CA ASN A 44 10.70 -14.10 -2.24
C ASN A 44 9.19 -14.14 -2.03
N LEU A 45 8.38 -13.92 -3.09
CA LEU A 45 6.93 -14.08 -3.01
C LEU A 45 6.51 -15.51 -2.65
N ARG A 46 7.18 -16.54 -3.20
CA ARG A 46 6.95 -17.95 -2.81
C ARG A 46 7.25 -18.16 -1.32
N SER A 47 8.34 -17.58 -0.82
CA SER A 47 8.74 -17.66 0.59
C SER A 47 7.73 -16.98 1.50
N ILE A 48 7.22 -15.80 1.10
CA ILE A 48 6.14 -15.09 1.79
C ILE A 48 4.83 -15.90 1.76
N GLY A 49 4.49 -16.53 0.63
CA GLY A 49 3.32 -17.41 0.52
C GLY A 49 3.40 -18.62 1.44
N LEU A 50 4.57 -19.27 1.50
CA LEU A 50 4.81 -20.36 2.46
C LEU A 50 4.64 -19.86 3.90
N ALA A 51 5.14 -18.68 4.23
CA ALA A 51 4.96 -18.07 5.55
C ALA A 51 3.48 -17.83 5.88
N PHE A 52 2.69 -17.33 4.93
CA PHE A 52 1.24 -17.18 5.09
C PHE A 52 0.53 -18.51 5.33
N HIS A 53 0.87 -19.56 4.60
CA HIS A 53 0.28 -20.89 4.81
C HIS A 53 0.69 -21.52 6.13
N ASN A 54 1.94 -21.33 6.57
CA ASN A 54 2.40 -21.77 7.89
C ASN A 54 1.68 -21.01 9.01
N TYR A 55 1.50 -19.70 8.86
CA TYR A 55 0.70 -18.89 9.77
C TYR A 55 -0.74 -19.40 9.84
N HIS A 56 -1.38 -19.63 8.68
CA HIS A 56 -2.74 -20.18 8.62
C HIS A 56 -2.82 -21.59 9.24
N ALA A 57 -1.81 -22.43 9.05
CA ALA A 57 -1.76 -23.75 9.66
C ALA A 57 -1.73 -23.68 11.19
N ALA A 58 -0.96 -22.73 11.75
CA ALA A 58 -0.83 -22.51 13.19
C ALA A 58 -2.06 -21.82 13.82
N TYR A 59 -2.59 -20.76 13.19
CA TYR A 59 -3.59 -19.87 13.77
C TYR A 59 -5.00 -20.00 13.18
N LYS A 60 -5.18 -20.83 12.12
CA LYS A 60 -6.46 -21.06 11.42
C LYS A 60 -7.10 -19.80 10.83
N THR A 61 -6.29 -18.78 10.57
CA THR A 61 -6.65 -17.50 9.98
C THR A 61 -5.44 -16.92 9.28
N PHE A 62 -5.62 -16.08 8.27
CA PHE A 62 -4.57 -15.19 7.77
C PHE A 62 -4.35 -14.03 8.75
N PRO A 63 -3.16 -13.40 8.76
CA PRO A 63 -2.92 -12.19 9.53
C PRO A 63 -3.82 -11.04 9.05
N PHE A 64 -4.00 -10.04 9.90
CA PHE A 64 -4.73 -8.82 9.57
C PHE A 64 -3.96 -7.99 8.53
N GLY A 65 -4.66 -7.35 7.59
CA GLY A 65 -4.06 -6.38 6.66
C GLY A 65 -3.60 -5.12 7.38
N THR A 66 -4.39 -4.65 8.34
CA THR A 66 -4.02 -3.69 9.37
C THR A 66 -4.48 -4.21 10.73
N GLY A 67 -3.59 -4.26 11.72
CA GLY A 67 -3.94 -4.70 13.07
C GLY A 67 -2.96 -4.22 14.13
N GLY A 68 -3.00 -4.82 15.32
CA GLY A 68 -2.10 -4.49 16.42
C GLY A 68 -2.83 -3.91 17.63
N THR A 69 -2.21 -2.95 18.30
CA THR A 69 -2.66 -2.37 19.57
C THR A 69 -3.32 -1.02 19.35
N THR A 70 -4.37 -0.74 20.11
CA THR A 70 -5.06 0.55 20.16
C THR A 70 -5.22 1.00 21.62
N GLY A 71 -5.79 2.19 21.85
CA GLY A 71 -6.15 2.65 23.20
C GLY A 71 -5.15 3.61 23.86
N SER A 72 -4.22 4.18 23.09
CA SER A 72 -3.33 5.27 23.53
C SER A 72 -3.35 6.40 22.50
N ASP A 73 -3.41 7.65 22.98
CA ASP A 73 -3.26 8.85 22.15
C ASP A 73 -1.77 9.25 21.98
N ASP A 74 -0.84 8.60 22.71
CA ASP A 74 0.60 8.74 22.52
C ASP A 74 1.08 7.84 21.37
N PRO A 75 1.68 8.41 20.29
CA PRO A 75 2.34 7.66 19.21
C PRO A 75 3.38 6.63 19.67
N ALA A 76 4.01 6.84 20.83
CA ALA A 76 4.94 5.90 21.43
C ALA A 76 4.26 4.78 22.25
N GLY A 77 3.00 4.99 22.63
CA GLY A 77 2.23 4.14 23.56
C GLY A 77 1.36 3.08 22.91
N CYS A 78 1.12 3.14 21.60
CA CYS A 78 0.52 2.04 20.83
C CYS A 78 0.84 2.19 19.34
N ASN A 79 0.57 1.14 18.54
CA ASN A 79 0.74 1.18 17.09
C ASN A 79 -0.51 1.59 16.29
N ALA A 80 -1.58 2.02 16.96
CA ALA A 80 -2.82 2.51 16.36
C ALA A 80 -3.47 1.52 15.36
N GLY A 81 -3.34 0.21 15.59
CA GLY A 81 -3.92 -0.80 14.69
C GLY A 81 -3.34 -0.78 13.26
N ARG A 82 -2.12 -0.24 13.08
CA ARG A 82 -1.48 -0.04 11.77
C ARG A 82 -0.44 -1.08 11.41
N LEU A 83 -0.28 -2.15 12.19
CA LEU A 83 0.72 -3.18 11.86
C LEU A 83 0.33 -3.93 10.59
N SER A 84 1.31 -4.12 9.71
CA SER A 84 1.18 -4.96 8.53
C SER A 84 1.13 -6.45 8.91
N PRO A 85 0.57 -7.30 8.03
CA PRO A 85 0.68 -8.75 8.17
C PRO A 85 2.14 -9.24 8.19
N LEU A 86 3.09 -8.51 7.59
CA LEU A 86 4.51 -8.89 7.54
C LEU A 86 5.15 -8.97 8.94
N VAL A 87 4.66 -8.19 9.90
CA VAL A 87 5.10 -8.28 11.31
C VAL A 87 4.73 -9.62 11.92
N ALA A 88 3.51 -10.11 11.64
CA ALA A 88 3.02 -11.40 12.13
C ALA A 88 3.69 -12.59 11.44
N LEU A 89 4.24 -12.39 10.24
CA LEU A 89 4.95 -13.42 9.49
C LEU A 89 6.40 -13.63 9.94
N LEU A 90 6.98 -12.74 10.75
CA LEU A 90 8.39 -12.83 11.18
C LEU A 90 8.83 -14.22 11.68
N PRO A 91 8.06 -14.92 12.55
CA PRO A 91 8.42 -16.28 12.99
C PRO A 91 8.48 -17.31 11.85
N PHE A 92 7.74 -17.07 10.77
CA PHE A 92 7.58 -17.98 9.63
C PHE A 92 8.54 -17.67 8.48
N VAL A 93 9.34 -16.61 8.60
CA VAL A 93 10.42 -16.23 7.68
C VAL A 93 11.78 -16.23 8.39
N GLU A 94 11.95 -17.07 9.41
CA GLU A 94 13.20 -17.24 10.17
C GLU A 94 13.68 -15.99 10.95
N HIS A 95 12.79 -15.05 11.23
CA HIS A 95 13.09 -13.81 11.98
C HIS A 95 12.48 -13.83 13.40
N GLN A 96 12.58 -14.97 14.09
CA GLN A 96 12.05 -15.17 15.44
C GLN A 96 12.61 -14.17 16.47
N ALA A 97 13.91 -13.86 16.41
CA ALA A 97 14.55 -12.92 17.33
C ALA A 97 14.03 -11.48 17.17
N LEU A 98 13.65 -11.07 15.95
CA LEU A 98 13.04 -9.78 15.70
C LEU A 98 11.59 -9.75 16.20
N TRP A 99 10.85 -10.84 15.98
CA TRP A 99 9.50 -11.00 16.53
C TRP A 99 9.51 -10.87 18.05
N GLU A 100 10.43 -11.52 18.74
CA GLU A 100 10.54 -11.45 20.20
C GLU A 100 10.86 -10.03 20.71
N GLN A 101 11.63 -9.24 19.97
CA GLN A 101 11.87 -7.83 20.29
C GLN A 101 10.59 -6.99 20.13
N ILE A 102 9.76 -7.29 19.14
CA ILE A 102 8.52 -6.55 18.87
C ILE A 102 7.40 -6.98 19.83
N ALA A 103 7.25 -8.28 20.06
CA ALA A 103 6.16 -8.86 20.85
C ALA A 103 6.30 -8.60 22.37
N ASN A 104 7.47 -8.18 22.84
CA ASN A 104 7.74 -7.89 24.25
C ASN A 104 8.01 -6.39 24.47
N PRO A 105 7.98 -5.89 25.72
CA PRO A 105 8.40 -4.53 26.01
C PRO A 105 9.84 -4.30 25.54
N TYR A 106 10.06 -3.26 24.75
CA TYR A 106 11.36 -2.93 24.19
C TYR A 106 11.93 -1.72 24.91
N ARG A 107 13.16 -1.82 25.39
CA ARG A 107 13.90 -0.69 25.94
C ARG A 107 15.08 -0.38 25.05
N ASN A 108 15.08 0.80 24.44
CA ASN A 108 16.16 1.25 23.59
C ASN A 108 17.46 1.38 24.42
N PRO A 109 18.53 0.66 24.06
CA PRO A 109 19.77 0.67 24.84
C PRO A 109 20.54 2.01 24.74
N LYS A 110 20.33 2.79 23.68
CA LYS A 110 21.00 4.08 23.44
C LYS A 110 20.31 5.22 24.17
N THR A 111 18.99 5.29 24.09
CA THR A 111 18.20 6.40 24.64
C THR A 111 17.56 6.09 25.99
N GLY A 112 17.52 4.82 26.40
CA GLY A 112 16.84 4.36 27.61
C GLY A 112 15.31 4.37 27.52
N LYS A 113 14.75 4.85 26.41
CA LYS A 113 13.30 4.96 26.17
C LYS A 113 12.68 3.57 26.09
N SER A 114 11.54 3.40 26.75
CA SER A 114 10.80 2.14 26.76
C SER A 114 9.53 2.24 25.93
N PHE A 115 9.19 1.14 25.28
CA PHE A 115 8.01 0.99 24.43
C PHE A 115 7.24 -0.25 24.85
N PRO A 116 5.90 -0.22 24.77
CA PRO A 116 5.07 -1.37 25.10
C PRO A 116 5.28 -2.52 24.10
N PRO A 117 4.79 -3.73 24.44
CA PRO A 117 4.64 -4.81 23.48
C PRO A 117 3.94 -4.35 22.20
N MET A 118 4.35 -4.90 21.06
CA MET A 118 3.91 -4.54 19.71
C MET A 118 4.30 -3.13 19.23
N GLY A 119 5.09 -2.41 20.02
CA GLY A 119 5.77 -1.19 19.60
C GLY A 119 4.87 0.04 19.41
N PRO A 120 5.49 1.18 19.03
CA PRO A 120 4.82 2.42 18.71
C PRO A 120 4.19 2.37 17.30
N ILE A 121 3.56 3.46 16.87
CA ILE A 121 3.07 3.58 15.48
C ILE A 121 4.19 3.27 14.47
N PRO A 122 3.89 2.62 13.33
CA PRO A 122 4.92 2.30 12.33
C PRO A 122 5.66 3.52 11.77
N SER A 123 5.08 4.72 11.85
CA SER A 123 5.73 5.98 11.45
C SER A 123 6.58 6.60 12.56
N TYR A 124 6.74 5.92 13.69
CA TYR A 124 7.60 6.37 14.77
C TYR A 124 9.07 6.27 14.36
N ASP A 125 9.91 7.14 14.93
CA ASP A 125 11.33 7.16 14.64
C ASP A 125 11.99 5.80 14.92
N ALA A 126 12.62 5.25 13.88
CA ALA A 126 13.32 3.97 13.92
C ALA A 126 14.63 4.03 14.74
N SER A 127 15.27 5.18 14.97
CA SER A 127 16.38 5.21 15.96
C SER A 127 15.88 5.07 17.38
N ALA A 128 14.68 5.57 17.68
CA ALA A 128 14.03 5.40 18.96
C ALA A 128 13.47 3.98 19.12
N TYR A 129 12.87 3.40 18.08
CA TYR A 129 12.39 2.02 18.06
C TYR A 129 13.05 1.22 16.92
N GLU A 130 14.26 0.72 17.20
CA GLU A 130 15.10 0.02 16.21
C GLU A 130 14.42 -1.13 15.43
N PRO A 131 13.48 -1.91 15.98
CA PRO A 131 12.84 -2.97 15.21
C PRO A 131 12.14 -2.52 13.92
N TRP A 132 11.65 -1.28 13.83
CA TRP A 132 11.04 -0.75 12.60
C TRP A 132 12.05 -0.52 11.47
N GLY A 133 13.34 -0.40 11.79
CA GLY A 133 14.42 -0.26 10.82
C GLY A 133 15.13 -1.55 10.44
N LYS A 134 14.58 -2.72 10.78
CA LYS A 134 15.20 -4.04 10.59
C LYS A 134 14.34 -4.96 9.72
N ALA A 135 13.88 -4.49 8.57
CA ALA A 135 13.10 -5.29 7.63
C ALA A 135 13.89 -6.55 7.21
N PRO A 136 13.28 -7.74 7.28
CA PRO A 136 13.84 -8.94 6.68
C PRO A 136 14.19 -8.77 5.20
N SER A 137 15.31 -9.33 4.77
CA SER A 137 15.75 -9.28 3.37
C SER A 137 14.75 -9.95 2.41
N VAL A 138 14.01 -10.96 2.87
CA VAL A 138 12.93 -11.60 2.10
C VAL A 138 11.80 -10.62 1.73
N TYR A 139 11.67 -9.49 2.44
CA TYR A 139 10.69 -8.45 2.12
C TYR A 139 11.20 -7.43 1.08
N ARG A 140 12.42 -7.62 0.56
CA ARG A 140 13.05 -6.74 -0.43
C ARG A 140 13.18 -7.47 -1.76
N CYS A 141 12.89 -6.77 -2.85
CA CYS A 141 13.11 -7.28 -4.20
C CYS A 141 14.47 -6.77 -4.70
N PRO A 142 15.42 -7.65 -5.09
CA PRO A 142 16.74 -7.23 -5.57
C PRO A 142 16.72 -6.33 -6.81
N ASP A 143 15.64 -6.34 -7.59
CA ASP A 143 15.52 -5.52 -8.81
C ASP A 143 15.01 -4.10 -8.54
N ALA A 144 14.38 -3.86 -7.38
CA ALA A 144 13.67 -2.62 -7.11
C ALA A 144 14.57 -1.40 -6.81
N GLY A 145 15.90 -1.60 -6.72
CA GLY A 145 16.86 -0.55 -6.35
C GLY A 145 16.68 -0.10 -4.88
N GLY A 146 17.78 0.17 -4.20
CA GLY A 146 17.71 0.57 -2.78
C GLY A 146 19.01 0.52 -1.99
N ASP A 147 20.13 0.13 -2.59
CA ASP A 147 21.42 0.02 -1.88
C ASP A 147 22.12 1.38 -1.63
N GLU A 148 21.56 2.49 -2.13
CA GLU A 148 22.10 3.83 -1.88
C GLU A 148 21.43 4.44 -0.65
N PRO A 149 22.19 4.86 0.38
CA PRO A 149 21.66 5.63 1.51
C PRO A 149 20.95 6.87 0.99
N VAL A 150 19.63 6.89 1.13
CA VAL A 150 18.83 7.96 0.58
C VAL A 150 18.89 9.16 1.53
N ASP A 151 19.46 10.27 1.07
CA ASP A 151 19.34 11.55 1.76
C ASP A 151 17.85 11.98 1.67
N VAL A 152 17.20 11.99 2.83
CA VAL A 152 15.77 12.23 2.98
C VAL A 152 15.55 13.74 3.15
N PRO A 153 14.65 14.40 2.39
CA PRO A 153 14.23 15.75 2.70
C PRO A 153 13.69 15.80 4.13
N LYS A 154 14.18 16.75 4.95
CA LYS A 154 13.69 17.02 6.30
C LYS A 154 12.21 17.36 6.25
N VAL A 155 11.37 16.39 6.55
CA VAL A 155 9.97 16.60 6.93
C VAL A 155 9.89 16.34 8.42
N LEU A 156 9.22 17.22 9.16
CA LEU A 156 9.16 17.28 10.62
C LEU A 156 8.60 15.98 11.24
N TYR A 157 9.44 14.95 11.38
CA TYR A 157 9.29 13.95 12.41
C TYR A 157 9.40 14.68 13.74
N THR A 158 8.54 14.39 14.71
CA THR A 158 8.76 14.90 16.07
C THR A 158 10.09 14.34 16.58
N LEU A 159 11.14 15.15 16.41
CA LEU A 159 12.55 14.95 16.72
C LEU A 159 13.25 13.86 15.88
N GLU A 160 13.95 14.34 14.85
CA GLU A 160 15.07 13.75 14.10
C GLU A 160 14.83 12.39 13.42
N SER A 161 14.67 12.39 12.08
CA SER A 161 14.98 11.17 11.31
C SER A 161 16.49 10.94 11.37
N PRO A 162 16.96 9.74 11.71
CA PRO A 162 18.39 9.45 11.72
C PRO A 162 18.89 9.42 10.27
N GLN A 163 19.97 10.15 10.02
CA GLN A 163 20.85 9.82 8.92
C GLN A 163 21.42 8.41 9.16
N GLY A 164 21.17 7.47 8.24
CA GLY A 164 21.83 6.16 8.21
C GLY A 164 20.88 4.98 8.02
N SER A 165 21.13 4.22 6.93
CA SER A 165 20.64 2.86 6.60
C SER A 165 19.49 2.31 7.46
N VAL A 166 18.28 2.83 7.28
CA VAL A 166 17.09 2.20 7.81
C VAL A 166 16.61 1.20 6.76
N ASP A 167 16.80 -0.10 7.00
CA ASP A 167 16.14 -1.15 6.22
C ASP A 167 14.67 -1.17 6.63
N SER A 168 13.93 -0.12 6.31
CA SER A 168 12.52 0.01 6.67
C SER A 168 11.59 -0.40 5.51
N LEU A 169 12.14 -0.55 4.32
CA LEU A 169 11.38 -0.73 3.09
C LEU A 169 10.79 -2.13 2.94
N THR A 170 9.70 -2.23 2.18
CA THR A 170 9.21 -3.50 1.64
C THR A 170 8.76 -3.35 0.19
N ASN A 171 9.08 -4.35 -0.62
CA ASN A 171 8.66 -4.43 -2.02
C ASN A 171 7.44 -5.33 -2.23
N TYR A 172 6.82 -5.83 -1.17
CA TYR A 172 5.68 -6.74 -1.29
C TYR A 172 4.49 -6.19 -0.52
N VAL A 173 3.38 -6.04 -1.23
CA VAL A 173 2.18 -5.32 -0.77
C VAL A 173 0.96 -6.21 -0.82
N ALA A 174 0.08 -6.03 0.17
CA ALA A 174 -1.13 -6.81 0.38
C ALA A 174 -2.25 -6.40 -0.58
N ASN A 175 -2.99 -7.37 -1.11
CA ASN A 175 -4.17 -7.11 -1.93
C ASN A 175 -5.39 -6.70 -1.08
N PHE A 176 -5.85 -5.46 -1.23
CA PHE A 176 -7.07 -4.94 -0.60
C PHE A 176 -8.32 -5.02 -1.51
N GLY A 177 -8.14 -5.53 -2.73
CA GLY A 177 -9.20 -5.80 -3.69
C GLY A 177 -9.44 -4.62 -4.60
N ASP A 178 -10.70 -4.41 -4.95
CA ASP A 178 -11.08 -3.48 -6.01
C ASP A 178 -11.94 -2.32 -5.50
N GLY A 179 -11.94 -2.10 -4.19
CA GLY A 179 -12.66 -0.98 -3.57
C GLY A 179 -11.95 0.34 -3.78
N THR A 180 -12.71 1.38 -4.11
CA THR A 180 -12.21 2.75 -4.31
C THR A 180 -12.43 3.65 -3.08
N VAL A 181 -13.00 3.09 -2.02
CA VAL A 181 -13.34 3.76 -0.75
C VAL A 181 -13.05 2.87 0.44
N MET A 182 -13.01 3.45 1.64
CA MET A 182 -12.87 2.75 2.93
C MET A 182 -11.53 2.01 3.13
N GLN A 183 -10.60 2.11 2.18
CA GLN A 183 -9.33 1.38 2.21
C GLN A 183 -8.43 1.88 3.34
N GLY A 184 -8.35 3.20 3.54
CA GLY A 184 -7.55 3.80 4.59
C GLY A 184 -8.27 4.02 5.92
N GLN A 185 -9.53 3.57 6.04
CA GLN A 185 -10.25 3.62 7.31
C GLN A 185 -9.92 2.35 8.10
N PHE A 186 -8.95 2.46 9.01
CA PHE A 186 -8.47 1.37 9.87
C PHE A 186 -8.51 1.70 11.37
N LEU A 187 -8.91 2.92 11.74
CA LEU A 187 -9.00 3.44 13.10
C LEU A 187 -10.45 3.82 13.44
N ASP A 188 -11.38 2.88 13.29
CA ASP A 188 -12.80 3.14 13.56
C ASP A 188 -13.29 2.28 14.73
N ASP A 189 -14.36 2.72 15.39
CA ASP A 189 -15.04 1.94 16.43
C ASP A 189 -15.42 0.54 15.91
N PRO A 190 -14.89 -0.55 16.50
CA PRO A 190 -15.24 -1.91 16.07
C PRO A 190 -16.72 -2.24 16.26
N ASN A 191 -17.44 -1.48 17.10
CA ASN A 191 -18.87 -1.64 17.36
C ASN A 191 -19.75 -0.85 16.38
N ASP A 192 -19.18 0.01 15.54
CA ASP A 192 -19.95 0.72 14.52
C ASP A 192 -20.34 -0.25 13.39
N HIS A 193 -21.57 -0.75 13.49
CA HIS A 193 -22.10 -1.72 12.54
C HIS A 193 -22.15 -1.18 11.10
N GLU A 194 -22.39 0.12 10.92
CA GLU A 194 -22.47 0.73 9.59
C GLU A 194 -21.09 0.80 8.93
N VAL A 195 -20.07 1.26 9.66
CA VAL A 195 -18.68 1.29 9.17
C VAL A 195 -18.20 -0.12 8.84
N GLN A 196 -18.44 -1.09 9.73
CA GLN A 196 -18.05 -2.49 9.48
C GLN A 196 -18.80 -3.09 8.27
N MET A 197 -20.06 -2.72 8.05
CA MET A 197 -20.81 -3.14 6.86
C MET A 197 -20.21 -2.53 5.58
N ARG A 198 -19.98 -1.22 5.54
CA ARG A 198 -19.38 -0.52 4.39
C ARG A 198 -17.99 -1.04 4.06
N ARG A 199 -17.18 -1.28 5.09
CA ARG A 199 -15.85 -1.87 4.95
C ARG A 199 -15.89 -3.25 4.32
N ARG A 200 -16.81 -4.12 4.76
CA ARG A 200 -16.97 -5.46 4.17
C ARG A 200 -17.45 -5.41 2.72
N ALA A 201 -18.20 -4.38 2.34
CA ALA A 201 -18.62 -4.17 0.97
C ALA A 201 -17.47 -3.70 0.06
N ALA A 202 -16.67 -2.74 0.51
CA ALA A 202 -15.62 -2.14 -0.31
C ALA A 202 -14.28 -2.91 -0.29
N ASN A 203 -13.87 -3.44 0.86
CA ASN A 203 -12.59 -4.12 1.01
C ASN A 203 -12.74 -5.59 0.63
N ARG A 204 -12.72 -5.87 -0.68
CA ARG A 204 -13.00 -7.20 -1.25
C ARG A 204 -11.77 -8.06 -1.50
N GLY A 205 -10.58 -7.57 -1.15
CA GLY A 205 -9.30 -8.25 -1.36
C GLY A 205 -9.02 -9.45 -0.48
N ALA A 206 -7.84 -10.03 -0.63
CA ALA A 206 -7.34 -11.04 0.29
C ALA A 206 -7.03 -10.48 1.69
N PHE A 207 -6.93 -9.16 1.82
CA PHE A 207 -6.80 -8.44 3.08
C PHE A 207 -7.88 -7.37 3.21
N MET A 208 -8.21 -7.06 4.46
CA MET A 208 -9.14 -6.01 4.84
C MET A 208 -8.56 -5.27 6.04
N THR A 209 -8.86 -3.97 6.14
CA THR A 209 -8.52 -3.21 7.33
C THR A 209 -9.19 -3.81 8.57
N SER A 210 -8.44 -4.02 9.65
CA SER A 210 -8.92 -4.46 10.97
C SER A 210 -9.75 -5.77 10.99
N GLN A 211 -9.74 -6.57 9.93
CA GLN A 211 -10.40 -7.88 9.88
C GLN A 211 -9.45 -8.97 9.40
N ALA A 212 -9.47 -10.11 10.08
CA ALA A 212 -8.73 -11.30 9.69
C ALA A 212 -9.64 -12.21 8.86
N LEU A 213 -9.09 -12.77 7.79
CA LEU A 213 -9.80 -13.65 6.86
C LEU A 213 -9.30 -15.09 7.01
N LYS A 214 -10.16 -16.05 6.69
CA LYS A 214 -9.86 -17.48 6.71
C LYS A 214 -9.88 -18.02 5.28
N MET A 215 -9.25 -19.18 5.07
CA MET A 215 -9.24 -19.82 3.75
C MET A 215 -10.64 -20.03 3.15
N ARG A 216 -11.65 -20.28 3.98
CA ARG A 216 -13.05 -20.44 3.56
C ARG A 216 -13.71 -19.16 3.01
N ASP A 217 -13.12 -18.00 3.26
CA ASP A 217 -13.67 -16.71 2.86
C ASP A 217 -13.29 -16.35 1.40
N PHE A 218 -12.43 -17.16 0.78
CA PHE A 218 -12.05 -17.10 -0.64
C PHE A 218 -13.02 -17.97 -1.48
N LEU A 219 -14.23 -17.47 -1.69
CA LEU A 219 -15.29 -18.17 -2.43
C LEU A 219 -14.99 -18.32 -3.93
N ASP A 220 -14.08 -17.49 -4.45
CA ASP A 220 -13.69 -17.48 -5.87
C ASP A 220 -12.63 -18.55 -6.18
N GLY A 221 -12.12 -19.20 -5.13
CA GLY A 221 -11.04 -20.17 -5.18
C GLY A 221 -9.70 -19.53 -4.85
N THR A 222 -8.88 -20.24 -4.08
CA THR A 222 -7.56 -19.74 -3.64
C THR A 222 -6.60 -19.53 -4.81
N SER A 223 -6.77 -20.26 -5.90
CA SER A 223 -5.98 -20.11 -7.13
C SER A 223 -6.40 -18.92 -8.00
N ASN A 224 -7.56 -18.31 -7.71
CA ASN A 224 -8.12 -17.20 -8.50
C ASN A 224 -8.07 -15.85 -7.78
N THR A 225 -7.62 -15.81 -6.53
CA THR A 225 -7.50 -14.56 -5.76
C THR A 225 -6.03 -14.25 -5.48
N ILE A 226 -5.61 -13.04 -5.85
CA ILE A 226 -4.28 -12.53 -5.52
C ILE A 226 -4.21 -12.27 -4.01
N LEU A 227 -3.15 -12.78 -3.38
CA LEU A 227 -2.82 -12.52 -1.99
C LEU A 227 -1.93 -11.26 -1.87
N TYR A 228 -0.84 -11.23 -2.64
CA TYR A 228 0.23 -10.23 -2.55
C TYR A 228 0.75 -9.85 -3.93
N SER A 229 1.35 -8.67 -4.06
CA SER A 229 2.01 -8.21 -5.29
C SER A 229 3.28 -7.44 -4.97
N GLU A 230 4.08 -7.16 -6.00
CA GLU A 230 5.22 -6.26 -5.91
C GLU A 230 4.80 -4.76 -5.83
N THR A 231 5.65 -3.96 -5.19
CA THR A 231 5.71 -2.49 -5.31
C THR A 231 7.16 -2.03 -5.49
N VAL A 232 7.36 -0.97 -6.26
CA VAL A 232 8.60 -0.19 -6.20
C VAL A 232 8.58 0.61 -4.90
N ALA A 233 9.57 0.37 -4.05
CA ALA A 233 9.60 0.86 -2.67
C ALA A 233 10.59 2.01 -2.50
N SER A 234 10.19 3.06 -1.78
CA SER A 234 11.06 4.19 -1.44
C SER A 234 10.56 4.88 -0.17
N GLU A 235 11.48 5.35 0.67
CA GLU A 235 11.12 6.08 1.89
C GLU A 235 10.63 7.49 1.54
N LYS A 236 11.22 8.10 0.50
CA LYS A 236 10.85 9.41 -0.02
C LYS A 236 10.09 9.30 -1.34
N ARG A 237 9.47 10.40 -1.76
CA ARG A 237 8.97 10.52 -3.13
C ARG A 237 10.12 10.31 -4.14
N ASP A 238 10.02 9.27 -4.96
CA ASP A 238 10.89 9.04 -6.12
C ASP A 238 10.07 9.21 -7.42
N PRO A 239 10.31 10.29 -8.20
CA PRO A 239 9.56 10.58 -9.42
C PRO A 239 9.55 9.41 -10.40
N GLY A 240 8.37 9.09 -10.93
CA GLY A 240 8.16 8.01 -11.90
C GLY A 240 8.32 6.60 -11.35
N LYS A 241 8.50 6.42 -10.02
CA LYS A 241 8.72 5.10 -9.42
C LYS A 241 7.73 4.77 -8.32
N SER A 242 7.73 5.55 -7.25
CA SER A 242 7.02 5.22 -6.00
C SER A 242 6.14 6.37 -5.50
N GLU A 243 5.96 7.40 -6.33
CA GLU A 243 5.21 8.59 -5.97
C GLU A 243 3.69 8.34 -5.96
N ILE A 244 3.01 9.11 -5.12
CA ILE A 244 1.56 9.02 -4.91
C ILE A 244 1.01 10.42 -5.15
N ILE A 245 0.05 10.54 -6.06
CA ILE A 245 -0.65 11.80 -6.35
C ILE A 245 -1.65 12.06 -5.22
N LYS A 246 -1.75 13.30 -4.75
CA LYS A 246 -2.69 13.70 -3.70
C LYS A 246 -3.88 14.49 -4.22
N ASP A 247 -4.97 14.46 -3.46
CA ASP A 247 -6.17 15.28 -3.62
C ASP A 247 -6.82 15.22 -5.01
N VAL A 248 -6.88 14.03 -5.62
CA VAL A 248 -7.51 13.84 -6.95
C VAL A 248 -9.02 13.92 -6.81
N ALA A 249 -9.60 14.98 -7.38
CA ALA A 249 -11.00 15.26 -7.21
C ALA A 249 -11.91 14.18 -7.84
N GLY A 250 -12.82 13.59 -7.06
CA GLY A 250 -13.76 12.57 -7.56
C GLY A 250 -13.18 11.17 -7.76
N LEU A 251 -11.94 10.92 -7.32
CA LEU A 251 -11.22 9.66 -7.53
C LEU A 251 -12.01 8.42 -7.10
N SER A 252 -12.74 8.49 -6.00
CA SER A 252 -13.51 7.35 -5.48
C SER A 252 -14.63 6.90 -6.42
N LYS A 253 -15.12 7.78 -7.29
CA LYS A 253 -16.19 7.49 -8.24
C LYS A 253 -15.68 7.23 -9.65
N GLU A 254 -14.53 7.79 -10.01
CA GLU A 254 -13.96 7.69 -11.35
C GLU A 254 -12.44 7.47 -11.27
N PRO A 255 -11.99 6.21 -11.13
CA PRO A 255 -10.56 5.89 -11.04
C PRO A 255 -9.71 6.39 -12.22
N GLN A 256 -10.29 6.52 -13.41
CA GLN A 256 -9.64 7.06 -14.60
C GLN A 256 -8.99 8.44 -14.35
N LEU A 257 -9.55 9.24 -13.43
CA LEU A 257 -9.02 10.55 -13.06
C LEU A 257 -7.61 10.48 -12.47
N CYS A 258 -7.19 9.35 -11.90
CA CYS A 258 -5.80 9.17 -11.47
C CYS A 258 -4.82 9.19 -12.64
N LEU A 259 -5.17 8.49 -13.73
CA LEU A 259 -4.35 8.45 -14.95
C LEU A 259 -4.31 9.82 -15.63
N ASP A 260 -5.40 10.57 -15.58
CA ASP A 260 -5.47 11.91 -16.16
C ASP A 260 -4.73 12.94 -15.31
N ALA A 261 -4.81 12.85 -13.98
CA ALA A 261 -4.03 13.67 -13.07
C ALA A 261 -2.52 13.50 -13.31
N ALA A 262 -2.06 12.26 -13.57
CA ALA A 262 -0.66 11.97 -13.85
C ALA A 262 -0.12 12.64 -15.13
N LYS A 263 -0.98 12.93 -16.12
CA LYS A 263 -0.60 13.65 -17.36
C LYS A 263 -0.49 15.17 -17.16
N GLY A 264 -1.06 15.68 -16.07
CA GLY A 264 -1.12 17.10 -15.75
C GLY A 264 0.08 17.60 -14.95
N LYS A 265 -0.21 18.45 -13.96
CA LYS A 265 0.77 18.90 -12.95
C LYS A 265 0.23 18.54 -11.56
N PRO A 266 0.21 17.25 -11.21
CA PRO A 266 -0.34 16.81 -9.94
C PRO A 266 0.53 17.27 -8.77
N GLU A 267 -0.10 17.39 -7.60
CA GLU A 267 0.63 17.44 -6.34
C GLU A 267 0.86 16.02 -5.82
N PHE A 268 1.95 15.82 -5.07
CA PHE A 268 2.35 14.50 -4.58
C PHE A 268 2.49 14.47 -3.06
N TRP A 269 2.37 13.28 -2.49
CA TRP A 269 2.80 12.99 -1.13
C TRP A 269 4.34 13.04 -1.03
N GLY A 270 4.88 13.42 0.14
CA GLY A 270 6.33 13.54 0.37
C GLY A 270 7.07 12.21 0.56
N PHE A 271 6.32 11.13 0.79
CA PHE A 271 6.84 9.77 0.97
C PHE A 271 6.49 8.88 -0.22
N GLY A 272 7.20 7.76 -0.33
CA GLY A 272 6.95 6.76 -1.37
C GLY A 272 6.11 5.57 -0.90
N ARG A 273 5.67 4.78 -1.89
CA ARG A 273 5.11 3.43 -1.70
C ARG A 273 6.15 2.51 -1.04
N GLY A 274 5.70 1.51 -0.27
CA GLY A 274 6.60 0.52 0.35
C GLY A 274 7.57 1.10 1.38
N ALA A 275 7.37 2.35 1.82
CA ALA A 275 8.30 3.07 2.68
C ALA A 275 8.58 2.36 4.01
N ARG A 276 7.60 1.61 4.56
CA ARG A 276 7.70 1.01 5.90
C ARG A 276 7.03 -0.37 5.93
N TRP A 277 7.82 -1.41 6.13
CA TRP A 277 7.38 -2.82 6.13
C TRP A 277 6.44 -3.14 7.28
N SER A 278 6.57 -2.44 8.42
CA SER A 278 5.75 -2.63 9.61
C SER A 278 4.38 -1.94 9.50
N GLU A 279 4.18 -1.03 8.54
CA GLU A 279 2.89 -0.36 8.36
C GLU A 279 2.00 -1.14 7.40
N GLY A 280 0.76 -1.46 7.80
CA GLY A 280 -0.24 -2.16 7.00
C GLY A 280 -1.19 -1.27 6.20
N SER A 281 -1.06 0.06 6.32
CA SER A 281 -1.99 0.99 5.65
C SER A 281 -1.91 0.82 4.13
N PRO A 282 -3.04 0.86 3.40
CA PRO A 282 -2.99 0.59 1.97
C PRO A 282 -2.18 1.57 1.16
N ILE A 283 -2.00 2.80 1.65
CA ILE A 283 -1.15 3.78 1.00
C ILE A 283 0.34 3.38 1.01
N ILE A 284 0.81 2.66 2.04
CA ILE A 284 2.22 2.21 2.12
C ILE A 284 2.40 0.78 1.63
N THR A 285 1.65 -0.20 2.19
CA THR A 285 1.87 -1.63 1.93
C THR A 285 0.64 -2.38 1.44
N GLY A 286 -0.39 -1.69 0.96
CA GLY A 286 -1.52 -2.31 0.26
C GLY A 286 -1.57 -1.89 -1.20
N PHE A 287 -2.28 -2.64 -2.03
CA PHE A 287 -2.63 -2.23 -3.37
C PHE A 287 -4.07 -2.63 -3.68
N GLN A 288 -4.64 -2.00 -4.69
CA GLN A 288 -5.94 -2.32 -5.23
C GLN A 288 -5.82 -2.76 -6.69
N THR A 289 -6.67 -3.70 -7.08
CA THR A 289 -6.78 -4.20 -8.45
C THR A 289 -7.76 -3.35 -9.27
N VAL A 290 -7.53 -2.04 -9.28
CA VAL A 290 -8.37 -1.06 -9.99
C VAL A 290 -7.63 -0.58 -11.22
N LEU A 291 -6.52 0.13 -11.01
CA LEU A 291 -5.65 0.61 -12.09
C LEU A 291 -4.66 -0.50 -12.48
N PRO A 292 -4.19 -0.54 -13.75
CA PRO A 292 -3.26 -1.57 -14.21
C PRO A 292 -1.96 -1.55 -13.40
N PRO A 293 -1.19 -2.65 -13.40
CA PRO A 293 0.16 -2.64 -12.82
C PRO A 293 1.04 -1.53 -13.43
N ASN A 294 2.00 -1.05 -12.66
CA ASN A 294 2.92 0.04 -13.01
C ASN A 294 2.24 1.39 -13.32
N SER A 295 0.95 1.54 -12.98
CA SER A 295 0.23 2.80 -13.09
C SER A 295 0.43 3.72 -11.87
N PRO A 296 0.13 5.02 -12.00
CA PRO A 296 0.16 5.96 -10.88
C PRO A 296 -0.73 5.52 -9.72
N SER A 297 -0.29 5.80 -8.49
CA SER A 297 -1.13 5.69 -7.30
C SER A 297 -1.68 7.06 -6.91
N CYS A 298 -2.92 7.12 -6.45
CA CYS A 298 -3.60 8.38 -6.11
C CYS A 298 -4.41 8.28 -4.82
N THR A 299 -4.58 9.41 -4.13
CA THR A 299 -5.58 9.59 -3.09
C THR A 299 -6.66 10.58 -3.53
N SER A 300 -7.88 10.41 -3.03
CA SER A 300 -8.96 11.37 -3.26
C SER A 300 -8.78 12.64 -2.40
N GLU A 301 -9.75 13.54 -2.45
CA GLU A 301 -9.84 14.70 -1.55
C GLU A 301 -9.99 14.32 -0.07
N LEU A 302 -10.33 13.06 0.22
CA LEU A 302 -10.36 12.52 1.59
C LEU A 302 -8.98 12.00 2.04
N GLY A 303 -7.95 12.17 1.21
CA GLY A 303 -6.58 11.80 1.51
C GLY A 303 -6.41 10.30 1.68
N ILE A 304 -5.67 9.89 2.71
CA ILE A 304 -5.30 8.49 2.91
C ILE A 304 -6.47 7.53 3.12
N GLU A 305 -7.67 8.03 3.47
CA GLU A 305 -8.87 7.21 3.69
C GLU A 305 -9.36 6.54 2.40
N ASP A 306 -9.20 7.24 1.27
CA ASP A 306 -9.64 6.83 -0.05
C ASP A 306 -8.43 6.84 -0.98
N VAL A 307 -7.71 5.73 -0.97
CA VAL A 307 -6.53 5.50 -1.80
C VAL A 307 -6.82 4.48 -2.88
N ILE A 308 -6.36 4.78 -4.10
CA ILE A 308 -6.22 3.83 -5.19
C ILE A 308 -4.73 3.68 -5.45
N ALA A 309 -4.17 2.60 -4.94
CA ALA A 309 -2.76 2.29 -4.97
C ALA A 309 -2.51 1.12 -5.93
N SER A 310 -1.65 1.33 -6.91
CA SER A 310 -1.32 0.33 -7.91
C SER A 310 -0.21 -0.61 -7.44
N ALA A 311 -0.23 -1.83 -7.96
CA ALA A 311 0.93 -2.70 -7.95
C ALA A 311 2.02 -2.11 -8.85
N SER A 312 3.30 -2.28 -8.52
CA SER A 312 4.39 -1.82 -9.36
C SER A 312 5.65 -2.66 -9.20
N SER A 313 6.48 -2.71 -10.23
CA SER A 313 7.78 -3.38 -10.17
C SER A 313 8.82 -2.65 -11.02
N ALA A 314 10.08 -3.07 -10.87
CA ALA A 314 11.15 -2.63 -11.77
C ALA A 314 11.28 -3.54 -13.01
N HIS A 315 10.49 -4.63 -13.07
CA HIS A 315 10.49 -5.56 -14.18
C HIS A 315 9.84 -4.91 -15.40
N ALA A 316 10.24 -5.35 -16.59
CA ALA A 316 9.59 -4.91 -17.82
C ALA A 316 8.18 -5.51 -17.93
N ASP A 317 7.22 -4.67 -18.31
CA ASP A 317 5.89 -5.06 -18.81
C ASP A 317 4.96 -5.74 -17.80
N GLY A 318 5.23 -5.69 -16.50
CA GLY A 318 4.36 -6.31 -15.50
C GLY A 318 4.87 -6.34 -14.06
N VAL A 319 4.19 -7.15 -13.25
CA VAL A 319 4.49 -7.40 -11.83
C VAL A 319 4.33 -8.89 -11.51
N HIS A 320 5.07 -9.38 -10.53
CA HIS A 320 4.76 -10.68 -9.92
C HIS A 320 3.66 -10.53 -8.89
N VAL A 321 2.74 -11.49 -8.93
CA VAL A 321 1.68 -11.65 -7.95
C VAL A 321 1.79 -13.03 -7.30
N LEU A 322 1.51 -13.07 -6.00
CA LEU A 322 1.32 -14.28 -5.23
C LEU A 322 -0.18 -14.55 -5.15
N MET A 323 -0.62 -15.71 -5.63
CA MET A 323 -1.97 -16.22 -5.49
C MET A 323 -2.19 -16.80 -4.09
N CYS A 324 -3.44 -16.87 -3.64
CA CYS A 324 -3.79 -17.34 -2.30
C CYS A 324 -3.49 -18.84 -2.08
N ASP A 325 -3.31 -19.63 -3.14
CA ASP A 325 -2.85 -21.02 -3.08
C ASP A 325 -1.32 -21.18 -3.01
N GLY A 326 -0.57 -20.08 -3.06
CA GLY A 326 0.90 -20.07 -3.02
C GLY A 326 1.56 -20.05 -4.39
N ALA A 327 0.81 -20.12 -5.49
CA ALA A 327 1.36 -19.97 -6.83
C ALA A 327 1.84 -18.53 -7.05
N VAL A 328 2.94 -18.36 -7.79
CA VAL A 328 3.42 -17.04 -8.22
C VAL A 328 3.28 -16.94 -9.73
N ALA A 329 2.60 -15.88 -10.18
CA ALA A 329 2.34 -15.58 -11.57
C ALA A 329 2.89 -14.20 -11.94
N PHE A 330 3.16 -13.98 -13.22
CA PHE A 330 3.53 -12.67 -13.75
C PHE A 330 2.33 -12.07 -14.47
N ILE A 331 1.91 -10.87 -14.07
CA ILE A 331 0.77 -10.15 -14.62
C ILE A 331 1.27 -8.96 -15.42
N SER A 332 0.79 -8.84 -16.66
CA SER A 332 1.21 -7.76 -17.54
C SER A 332 0.54 -6.43 -17.22
N ASP A 333 1.23 -5.32 -17.47
CA ASP A 333 0.68 -3.96 -17.42
C ASP A 333 -0.52 -3.76 -18.38
N ALA A 334 -0.61 -4.60 -19.41
CA ALA A 334 -1.70 -4.61 -20.40
C ALA A 334 -2.90 -5.47 -20.00
N ILE A 335 -2.97 -5.92 -18.73
CA ILE A 335 -4.13 -6.66 -18.22
C ILE A 335 -5.42 -5.83 -18.35
N ASP A 336 -6.51 -6.52 -18.66
CA ASP A 336 -7.84 -5.90 -18.73
C ASP A 336 -8.26 -5.33 -17.37
N THR A 337 -8.45 -4.00 -17.33
CA THR A 337 -8.90 -3.24 -16.16
C THR A 337 -10.35 -2.75 -16.31
N GLY A 338 -11.11 -3.30 -17.26
CA GLY A 338 -12.53 -3.03 -17.43
C GLY A 338 -12.84 -1.55 -17.64
N ASP A 339 -13.85 -1.05 -16.92
CA ASP A 339 -14.35 0.32 -17.05
C ASP A 339 -13.89 1.20 -15.87
N LEU A 340 -12.75 1.88 -16.07
CA LEU A 340 -12.19 2.81 -15.10
C LEU A 340 -13.03 4.10 -14.91
N SER A 341 -14.07 4.31 -15.71
CA SER A 341 -15.02 5.41 -15.48
C SER A 341 -16.08 5.07 -14.43
N LYS A 342 -16.17 3.80 -14.03
CA LYS A 342 -17.14 3.34 -13.03
C LYS A 342 -16.61 3.41 -11.60
N PRO A 343 -17.52 3.72 -10.66
CA PRO A 343 -17.21 3.67 -9.24
C PRO A 343 -16.99 2.23 -8.78
N GLY A 344 -16.16 2.06 -7.75
CA GLY A 344 -15.94 0.76 -7.12
C GLY A 344 -17.19 0.24 -6.42
N VAL A 345 -17.05 -0.92 -5.79
CA VAL A 345 -18.16 -1.53 -5.05
C VAL A 345 -18.27 -0.95 -3.64
N SER A 346 -19.44 -0.38 -3.31
CA SER A 346 -19.74 0.14 -1.97
C SER A 346 -21.24 0.40 -1.82
N PHE A 347 -21.67 0.86 -0.65
CA PHE A 347 -23.04 1.34 -0.43
C PHE A 347 -23.21 2.79 -0.91
N GLY A 348 -24.39 3.09 -1.46
CA GLY A 348 -24.78 4.41 -1.94
C GLY A 348 -25.13 4.38 -3.42
N ASP A 349 -26.04 5.26 -3.84
CA ASP A 349 -26.58 5.29 -5.21
C ASP A 349 -25.53 5.60 -6.29
N ASP A 350 -24.40 6.20 -5.88
CA ASP A 350 -23.29 6.56 -6.76
C ASP A 350 -22.21 5.46 -6.86
N TYR A 351 -22.41 4.28 -6.26
CA TYR A 351 -21.45 3.18 -6.27
C TYR A 351 -22.02 1.91 -6.89
N THR A 352 -21.13 1.02 -7.33
CA THR A 352 -21.54 -0.30 -7.78
C THR A 352 -22.06 -1.09 -6.56
N PRO A 353 -23.28 -1.68 -6.61
CA PRO A 353 -23.87 -2.31 -5.42
C PRO A 353 -23.05 -3.50 -4.89
N PRO A 354 -23.02 -3.74 -3.56
CA PRO A 354 -22.32 -4.87 -2.97
C PRO A 354 -22.82 -6.22 -3.52
N GLY A 355 -21.90 -7.12 -3.83
CA GLY A 355 -22.19 -8.42 -4.44
C GLY A 355 -22.19 -8.40 -5.97
N SER A 356 -21.99 -7.24 -6.60
CA SER A 356 -21.77 -7.17 -8.05
C SER A 356 -20.37 -7.68 -8.44
N PRO A 357 -20.19 -8.18 -9.68
CA PRO A 357 -18.87 -8.41 -10.27
C PRO A 357 -18.01 -7.15 -10.22
N SER A 358 -16.69 -7.31 -10.29
CA SER A 358 -15.78 -6.17 -10.37
C SER A 358 -16.01 -5.39 -11.67
N PRO A 359 -16.11 -4.04 -11.62
CA PRO A 359 -16.16 -3.24 -12.83
C PRO A 359 -14.80 -3.18 -13.55
N TYR A 360 -13.73 -3.66 -12.92
CA TYR A 360 -12.35 -3.49 -13.38
C TYR A 360 -11.78 -4.71 -14.11
N GLY A 361 -12.65 -5.44 -14.82
CA GLY A 361 -12.27 -6.52 -15.72
C GLY A 361 -11.55 -7.67 -15.02
N MET A 362 -10.67 -8.35 -15.77
CA MET A 362 -9.89 -9.48 -15.26
C MET A 362 -9.01 -9.08 -14.07
N TRP A 363 -8.43 -7.88 -14.09
CA TRP A 363 -7.60 -7.40 -12.99
C TRP A 363 -8.40 -7.28 -11.70
N GLY A 364 -9.57 -6.63 -11.78
CA GLY A 364 -10.52 -6.51 -10.69
C GLY A 364 -10.96 -7.85 -10.14
N ALA A 365 -11.35 -8.78 -11.02
CA ALA A 365 -11.78 -10.13 -10.65
C ALA A 365 -10.71 -10.87 -9.84
N LEU A 366 -9.46 -10.89 -10.32
CA LEU A 366 -8.32 -11.53 -9.62
C LEU A 366 -8.04 -10.91 -8.25
N GLY A 367 -8.40 -9.65 -8.04
CA GLY A 367 -8.26 -8.99 -6.75
C GLY A 367 -9.37 -9.29 -5.77
N THR A 368 -10.53 -9.79 -6.19
CA THR A 368 -11.63 -10.06 -5.26
C THR A 368 -11.62 -11.50 -4.73
N ARG A 369 -12.10 -11.67 -3.49
CA ARG A 369 -12.14 -12.98 -2.82
C ARG A 369 -13.49 -13.71 -2.93
N ALA A 370 -14.57 -13.01 -3.26
CA ALA A 370 -15.93 -13.53 -3.08
C ALA A 370 -16.98 -12.97 -4.07
N SER A 371 -16.58 -12.60 -5.28
CA SER A 371 -17.47 -12.09 -6.33
C SER A 371 -17.92 -13.16 -7.33
N ARG A 372 -17.35 -14.37 -7.24
CA ARG A 372 -17.55 -15.58 -8.05
C ARG A 372 -17.29 -15.38 -9.54
N GLU A 373 -16.33 -14.53 -9.84
CA GLU A 373 -15.88 -14.26 -11.20
C GLU A 373 -14.95 -15.40 -11.63
N THR A 374 -15.36 -16.19 -12.64
CA THR A 374 -14.54 -17.26 -13.20
C THR A 374 -13.63 -16.70 -14.29
N LEU A 375 -12.36 -17.12 -14.31
CA LEU A 375 -11.37 -16.69 -15.31
C LEU A 375 -11.60 -17.28 -16.71
N GLU A 376 -12.65 -18.08 -16.88
CA GLU A 376 -13.14 -18.63 -18.14
C GLU A 376 -14.50 -18.00 -18.43
N ASP A 377 -14.50 -16.89 -19.17
CA ASP A 377 -15.38 -16.64 -20.32
C ASP A 377 -15.36 -15.16 -20.71
N GLY A 378 -15.08 -14.92 -21.99
CA GLY A 378 -15.21 -13.61 -22.59
C GLY A 378 -16.67 -13.16 -22.62
N LEU A 379 -16.87 -11.85 -22.44
CA LEU A 379 -18.01 -11.07 -22.90
C LEU A 379 -19.40 -11.68 -22.70
N ASP A 380 -20.09 -11.29 -21.63
CA ASP A 380 -21.53 -11.07 -21.72
C ASP A 380 -21.97 -9.84 -20.90
N TYR A 381 -22.42 -8.83 -21.64
CA TYR A 381 -23.08 -7.63 -21.13
C TYR A 381 -24.55 -7.99 -20.85
N VAL A 382 -25.05 -7.74 -19.64
CA VAL A 382 -26.50 -7.66 -19.40
C VAL A 382 -26.83 -6.34 -18.73
N GLY A 383 -27.48 -5.47 -19.51
CA GLY A 383 -28.01 -4.20 -19.04
C GLY A 383 -29.20 -4.39 -18.09
N GLY A 384 -29.32 -3.44 -17.16
CA GLY A 384 -30.49 -3.28 -16.31
C GLY A 384 -30.53 -1.85 -15.80
N GLY A 385 -31.27 -0.98 -16.52
CA GLY A 385 -31.46 0.39 -16.11
C GLY A 385 -32.37 0.51 -14.89
N PHE A 386 -31.99 1.35 -13.94
CA PHE A 386 -32.90 1.92 -12.94
C PHE A 386 -32.77 3.45 -12.96
N ARG A 387 -33.86 4.11 -13.31
CA ARG A 387 -34.05 5.56 -13.14
C ARG A 387 -34.42 5.82 -11.68
N GLY A 388 -33.61 6.59 -10.98
CA GLY A 388 -33.94 7.21 -9.69
C GLY A 388 -33.59 8.69 -9.75
N ASN A 389 -34.57 9.56 -9.49
CA ASN A 389 -34.45 11.01 -9.58
C ASN A 389 -33.37 11.57 -8.64
N SER A 390 -32.38 12.26 -9.20
CA SER A 390 -31.42 13.05 -8.44
C SER A 390 -32.04 14.36 -7.96
N ARG A 391 -32.06 14.56 -6.64
CA ARG A 391 -31.97 15.89 -6.05
C ARG A 391 -30.58 16.01 -5.44
N ARG A 392 -29.70 16.69 -6.18
CA ARG A 392 -28.37 17.13 -5.72
C ARG A 392 -28.50 17.94 -4.43
N SER A 393 -27.73 17.54 -3.42
CA SER A 393 -27.28 18.41 -2.32
C SER A 393 -25.75 18.35 -2.34
N GLU A 394 -25.12 19.50 -2.54
CA GLU A 394 -23.66 19.69 -2.62
C GLU A 394 -22.95 19.53 -1.25
N ASP A 395 -23.66 19.11 -0.20
CA ASP A 395 -23.25 19.20 1.21
C ASP A 395 -22.66 17.89 1.79
N THR A 396 -22.34 16.91 0.94
CA THR A 396 -21.95 15.54 1.34
C THR A 396 -20.46 15.22 1.27
N LYS A 397 -19.58 16.18 0.92
CA LYS A 397 -18.15 15.90 0.66
C LYS A 397 -17.20 16.02 1.87
N ALA A 398 -17.58 16.70 2.96
CA ALA A 398 -16.67 16.94 4.09
C ALA A 398 -16.74 15.82 5.16
N PRO A 399 -15.61 15.47 5.81
CA PRO A 399 -15.59 14.46 6.86
C PRO A 399 -16.30 14.92 8.14
N ILE A 400 -16.72 13.95 8.96
CA ILE A 400 -17.40 14.19 10.24
C ILE A 400 -16.38 14.12 11.37
N TRP A 401 -16.40 15.14 12.23
CA TRP A 401 -15.57 15.28 13.43
C TRP A 401 -16.45 15.15 14.66
N THR A 402 -16.13 14.21 15.53
CA THR A 402 -16.96 13.90 16.70
C THR A 402 -16.19 14.17 17.99
N ASP A 403 -16.89 14.71 18.99
CA ASP A 403 -16.37 14.85 20.34
C ASP A 403 -16.13 13.49 21.00
N ARG A 404 -15.31 13.47 22.05
CA ARG A 404 -14.87 12.26 22.74
C ARG A 404 -16.02 11.39 23.24
N ASP A 405 -17.15 12.01 23.59
CA ASP A 405 -18.34 11.34 24.11
C ASP A 405 -19.34 10.90 23.01
N GLY A 406 -19.09 11.21 21.74
CA GLY A 406 -19.99 10.86 20.64
C GLY A 406 -21.29 11.68 20.56
N LYS A 407 -21.40 12.76 21.34
CA LYS A 407 -22.62 13.57 21.48
C LYS A 407 -22.69 14.75 20.52
N VAL A 408 -21.53 15.24 20.07
CA VAL A 408 -21.43 16.39 19.18
C VAL A 408 -20.63 16.00 17.95
N SER A 409 -21.29 16.01 16.80
CA SER A 409 -20.67 15.76 15.49
C SER A 409 -20.74 17.00 14.61
N LEU A 410 -19.62 17.38 14.01
CA LEU A 410 -19.48 18.50 13.12
C LEU A 410 -18.95 18.01 11.77
N ARG A 411 -19.69 18.26 10.69
CA ARG A 411 -19.20 18.00 9.34
C ARG A 411 -18.38 19.19 8.86
N ALA A 412 -17.08 18.99 8.67
CA ALA A 412 -16.15 20.09 8.38
C ALA A 412 -14.86 19.62 7.69
N GLU A 413 -14.29 20.49 6.87
CA GLU A 413 -12.96 20.35 6.29
C GLU A 413 -11.89 20.67 7.33
N PHE A 414 -10.80 19.91 7.34
CA PHE A 414 -9.65 20.19 8.18
C PHE A 414 -8.89 21.42 7.65
N LEU A 415 -8.62 22.41 8.51
CA LEU A 415 -7.77 23.54 8.15
C LEU A 415 -6.37 23.43 8.71
N GLU A 416 -6.24 23.32 10.04
CA GLU A 416 -4.93 23.29 10.71
C GLU A 416 -4.95 22.88 12.18
N ILE A 417 -3.79 22.50 12.72
CA ILE A 417 -3.49 22.46 14.15
C ILE A 417 -2.71 23.72 14.54
N LYS A 418 -3.35 24.63 15.28
CA LYS A 418 -2.82 25.98 15.56
C LYS A 418 -1.73 26.01 16.66
N ASP A 419 -1.83 25.14 17.66
CA ASP A 419 -1.03 25.24 18.89
C ASP A 419 -0.72 23.87 19.55
N LYS A 420 -0.76 22.79 18.76
CA LYS A 420 -0.65 21.38 19.21
C LYS A 420 -1.77 20.94 20.16
N LYS A 421 -2.77 21.78 20.42
CA LYS A 421 -3.88 21.51 21.35
C LYS A 421 -5.24 21.81 20.75
N THR A 422 -5.30 22.55 19.63
CA THR A 422 -6.52 23.04 19.01
C THR A 422 -6.47 22.79 17.50
N VAL A 423 -7.51 22.12 16.98
CA VAL A 423 -7.74 21.94 15.54
C VAL A 423 -8.74 22.98 15.04
N ARG A 424 -8.47 23.55 13.87
CA ARG A 424 -9.40 24.44 13.16
C ARG A 424 -10.09 23.65 12.07
N LEU A 425 -11.41 23.69 12.08
CA LEU A 425 -12.28 22.99 11.16
C LEU A 425 -13.19 23.98 10.45
N LYS A 426 -13.34 23.87 9.13
CA LYS A 426 -14.24 24.72 8.34
C LYS A 426 -15.50 23.95 7.98
N SER A 427 -16.65 24.35 8.53
CA SER A 427 -17.93 23.73 8.21
C SER A 427 -18.38 24.07 6.79
N GLY A 428 -19.37 23.33 6.26
CA GLY A 428 -19.96 23.59 4.93
C GLY A 428 -20.53 25.01 4.78
N SER A 429 -20.94 25.65 5.87
CA SER A 429 -21.37 27.06 5.91
C SER A 429 -20.21 28.07 5.83
N GLY A 430 -18.96 27.62 5.74
CA GLY A 430 -17.76 28.44 5.73
C GLY A 430 -17.32 28.94 7.12
N THR A 431 -18.00 28.51 8.19
CA THR A 431 -17.66 28.90 9.57
C THR A 431 -16.44 28.13 10.05
N ILE A 432 -15.46 28.83 10.66
CA ILE A 432 -14.28 28.20 11.24
C ILE A 432 -14.55 27.91 12.72
N HIS A 433 -14.45 26.65 13.09
CA HIS A 433 -14.57 26.15 14.45
C HIS A 433 -13.18 25.85 15.00
N GLU A 434 -12.84 26.41 16.17
CA GLU A 434 -11.64 26.03 16.92
C GLU A 434 -12.04 24.98 17.97
N VAL A 435 -11.58 23.75 17.79
CA VAL A 435 -11.95 22.59 18.63
C VAL A 435 -10.70 22.08 19.33
N PRO A 436 -10.69 21.93 20.67
CA PRO A 436 -9.57 21.31 21.37
C PRO A 436 -9.34 19.88 20.88
N LEU A 437 -8.11 19.52 20.50
CA LEU A 437 -7.73 18.18 20.05
C LEU A 437 -8.12 17.12 21.08
N ASN A 438 -7.89 17.37 22.37
CA ASN A 438 -8.26 16.45 23.46
C ASN A 438 -9.78 16.30 23.67
N SER A 439 -10.60 17.15 23.05
CA SER A 439 -12.06 17.04 23.09
C SER A 439 -12.62 16.18 21.97
N LEU A 440 -11.80 15.82 20.97
CA LEU A 440 -12.18 14.93 19.88
C LEU A 440 -11.97 13.46 20.27
N LYS A 441 -12.67 12.55 19.57
CA LYS A 441 -12.34 11.12 19.64
C LYS A 441 -10.90 10.87 19.17
N SER A 442 -10.28 9.83 19.73
CA SER A 442 -8.92 9.41 19.39
C SER A 442 -8.73 9.23 17.88
N GLU A 443 -9.68 8.63 17.16
CA GLU A 443 -9.65 8.48 15.69
C GLU A 443 -9.48 9.83 14.96
N HIS A 444 -10.19 10.87 15.40
CA HIS A 444 -10.12 12.20 14.82
C HIS A 444 -8.86 12.97 15.22
N ILE A 445 -8.31 12.71 16.41
CA ILE A 445 -7.00 13.24 16.81
C ILE A 445 -5.91 12.70 15.88
N HIS A 446 -5.89 11.38 15.66
CA HIS A 446 -4.94 10.74 14.76
C HIS A 446 -5.11 11.24 13.32
N ARG A 447 -6.36 11.35 12.85
CA ARG A 447 -6.69 11.94 11.54
C ARG A 447 -6.21 13.40 11.44
N ALA A 448 -6.44 14.23 12.45
CA ALA A 448 -5.99 15.63 12.47
C ALA A 448 -4.46 15.73 12.45
N VAL A 449 -3.77 14.90 13.23
CA VAL A 449 -2.30 14.86 13.23
C VAL A 449 -1.80 14.45 11.85
N GLN A 450 -2.40 13.41 11.25
CA GLN A 450 -2.05 12.99 9.91
C GLN A 450 -2.37 14.04 8.84
N MET A 451 -3.46 14.78 8.98
CA MET A 451 -3.83 15.87 8.06
C MET A 451 -2.98 17.13 8.25
N GLU A 452 -2.55 17.46 9.47
CA GLU A 452 -1.58 18.56 9.69
C GLU A 452 -0.21 18.19 9.12
N MET A 453 0.23 16.94 9.34
CA MET A 453 1.43 16.40 8.70
C MET A 453 1.36 16.53 7.18
N MET A 454 0.15 16.57 6.61
CA MET A 454 -0.08 16.73 5.17
C MET A 454 -0.16 18.16 4.66
N ARG A 455 -0.46 19.11 5.55
CA ARG A 455 -0.54 20.52 5.23
C ARG A 455 0.82 21.21 5.22
N GLU A 456 1.68 20.88 6.19
CA GLU A 456 3.04 21.45 6.32
C GLU A 456 4.03 20.96 5.23
N LEU A 457 3.57 20.09 4.33
CA LEU A 457 4.28 19.56 3.16
C LEU A 457 3.99 20.32 1.84
N LYS A 458 3.08 21.30 1.87
CA LYS A 458 2.86 22.27 0.78
C LYS A 458 3.79 23.46 0.97
#